data_AF-A0A3N0YAD4-F1
#
_entry.id   AF-A0A3N0YAD4-F1
#
_cell.length_a   1.000
_cell.length_b   1.000
_cell.length_c   1.000
_cell.angle_alpha   90.00
_cell.angle_beta   90.00
_cell.angle_gamma   90.00
#
_symmetry.space_group_name_H-M   'P 1'
#
loop_
_entity.id
_entity.type
_entity.pdbx_description
1 polymer ?
#
loop_
_entity_poly.entity_id
_entity_poly.type
_entity_poly.pdbx_seq_one_letter_code
_entity_poly.pdbx_strand_id
1 'polypeptide(L)'
;MEKMTSLKVNCWLQWLTVTLALLSEVPAMPFDVDRVCTVPSTAKYRLTFTGQWTQTAFPKHYPLYRPPAQWSPIIGVTHSSDYYIWQRDDYASNGVREFSERGEAWTLIKEVEAAGERIQSVYGLFSAPGVVGGTGQATTEFEVYARHSLLSFIVRIVPSPDWFVGIDSLNLCEGDHWKGNISLDLYPYDAGTDSGFTFSSPNFETIPQDKVTQITSSFPSHPANSFYYPRLKHLPPIAKVSLTKIKNNQIFSLPIQPTQSNQIPSGNEIDGSLINTPLDCEVSVWSPWGLCKGQCGEKGVKHRTRYIHMHPANNGAACPLLEEKKLWEQEEKCIIEEIPGDTLVTGVFLLEYWDGNKKGNTPHLGLTVTVRDPNHAVVLLKRFGRYGKFTFTSHASGQHFVCMQSNSTRFSVFAGDRLKVHLDVQMGEHTTIDPNSAKAKDTMKAMEYNLQHLIDQIRYISRQQNFQRSSSEVQELFTDISAVAVKYFSEISKVLQFQARHQKRLLAHYQQKIERMKENGLKMQQEMQKMSK
;
A
#
# COMPACT_ATOMS: atom_id res chain seq x y z
N MET A 1 34.22 89.49 -1.97
CA MET A 1 34.19 88.02 -2.13
C MET A 1 33.77 87.35 -0.81
N GLU A 2 32.62 87.73 -0.25
CA GLU A 2 32.20 87.25 1.10
C GLU A 2 30.72 86.83 1.17
N LYS A 3 29.99 86.86 0.05
CA LYS A 3 28.58 86.44 0.00
C LYS A 3 28.32 85.15 -0.79
N MET A 4 29.36 84.50 -1.32
CA MET A 4 29.22 83.31 -2.17
C MET A 4 29.80 82.01 -1.56
N THR A 5 30.24 82.07 -0.30
CA THR A 5 30.69 80.91 0.49
C THR A 5 29.66 80.46 1.52
N SER A 6 28.70 81.30 1.90
CA SER A 6 27.68 80.97 2.91
C SER A 6 26.53 80.09 2.38
N LEU A 7 26.17 80.18 1.08
CA LEU A 7 25.07 79.38 0.54
C LEU A 7 25.43 77.92 0.18
N LYS A 8 26.71 77.59 0.00
CA LYS A 8 27.12 76.21 -0.36
C LYS A 8 27.36 75.30 0.87
N VAL A 9 27.60 75.87 2.04
CA VAL A 9 27.85 75.09 3.28
C VAL A 9 26.53 74.62 3.92
N ASN A 10 25.45 75.39 3.78
CA ASN A 10 24.14 75.01 4.33
C ASN A 10 23.44 73.87 3.60
N CYS A 11 23.68 73.70 2.29
CA CYS A 11 23.05 72.61 1.53
C CYS A 11 23.74 71.25 1.79
N TRP A 12 25.07 71.24 1.97
CA TRP A 12 25.80 70.02 2.29
C TRP A 12 25.56 69.52 3.72
N LEU A 13 25.44 70.42 4.72
CA LEU A 13 25.07 70.00 6.07
C LEU A 13 23.63 69.48 6.13
N GLN A 14 22.68 70.10 5.40
CA GLN A 14 21.29 69.62 5.40
C GLN A 14 21.11 68.26 4.71
N TRP A 15 21.87 67.98 3.64
CA TRP A 15 21.85 66.66 3.02
C TRP A 15 22.56 65.59 3.86
N LEU A 16 23.63 65.94 4.60
CA LEU A 16 24.29 65.00 5.52
C LEU A 16 23.41 64.69 6.74
N THR A 17 22.65 65.66 7.26
CA THR A 17 21.72 65.42 8.38
C THR A 17 20.48 64.63 7.98
N VAL A 18 20.02 64.75 6.73
CA VAL A 18 18.87 63.97 6.22
C VAL A 18 19.28 62.54 5.87
N THR A 19 20.50 62.31 5.38
CA THR A 19 21.01 60.95 5.13
C THR A 19 21.44 60.22 6.41
N LEU A 20 21.93 60.92 7.43
CA LEU A 20 22.20 60.32 8.75
C LEU A 20 20.92 60.06 9.57
N ALA A 21 19.85 60.84 9.39
CA ALA A 21 18.56 60.59 10.05
C ALA A 21 17.76 59.43 9.43
N LEU A 22 18.01 59.08 8.16
CA LEU A 22 17.43 57.91 7.50
C LEU A 22 18.19 56.59 7.82
N LEU A 23 19.31 56.66 8.54
CA LEU A 23 20.09 55.49 8.98
C LEU A 23 19.92 55.18 10.48
N SER A 24 19.14 55.97 11.24
CA SER A 24 18.94 55.79 12.69
C SER A 24 17.60 55.18 13.11
N GLU A 25 16.75 54.76 12.16
CA GLU A 25 15.53 53.99 12.44
C GLU A 25 15.58 52.65 11.72
N VAL A 26 16.62 51.86 11.99
CA VAL A 26 16.42 50.42 12.02
C VAL A 26 15.81 50.16 13.40
N PRO A 27 14.51 49.85 13.55
CA PRO A 27 14.06 49.25 14.79
C PRO A 27 15.01 48.09 15.01
N ALA A 28 15.72 48.08 16.14
CA ALA A 28 16.47 46.91 16.55
C ALA A 28 15.45 45.78 16.54
N MET A 29 15.46 45.00 15.46
CA MET A 29 14.74 43.74 15.45
C MET A 29 15.29 43.06 16.68
N PRO A 30 14.42 42.60 17.61
CA PRO A 30 14.92 41.75 18.66
C PRO A 30 15.66 40.64 17.92
N PHE A 31 16.98 40.62 18.04
CA PHE A 31 17.72 39.40 17.85
C PHE A 31 17.03 38.48 18.83
N ASP A 32 16.16 37.62 18.31
CA ASP A 32 15.79 36.41 19.01
C ASP A 32 17.14 35.70 19.08
N VAL A 33 17.85 35.97 20.17
CA VAL A 33 19.01 35.18 20.55
C VAL A 33 18.36 33.83 20.77
N ASP A 34 18.37 33.00 19.72
CA ASP A 34 18.02 31.59 19.79
C ASP A 34 18.54 31.15 21.14
N ARG A 35 17.63 30.70 22.03
CA ARG A 35 17.99 30.36 23.40
C ARG A 35 19.00 29.22 23.34
N VAL A 36 20.26 29.58 23.18
CA VAL A 36 21.36 28.64 22.99
C VAL A 36 21.37 27.81 24.24
N CYS A 37 21.30 26.49 24.07
CA CYS A 37 21.38 25.60 25.20
C CYS A 37 22.74 25.77 25.88
N THR A 38 22.78 26.34 27.08
CA THR A 38 24.02 26.61 27.83
C THR A 38 24.31 25.56 28.89
N VAL A 39 23.53 24.47 28.93
CA VAL A 39 23.68 23.43 29.95
C VAL A 39 25.01 22.69 29.78
N PRO A 40 25.88 22.65 30.80
CA PRO A 40 27.21 22.06 30.66
C PRO A 40 27.20 20.52 30.72
N SER A 41 26.18 19.92 31.32
CA SER A 41 26.07 18.47 31.52
C SER A 41 25.07 17.80 30.57
N THR A 42 25.32 16.54 30.24
CA THR A 42 24.33 15.70 29.55
C THR A 42 23.12 15.43 30.46
N ALA A 43 21.99 15.10 29.84
CA ALA A 43 20.82 14.60 30.55
C ALA A 43 20.32 13.29 29.93
N LYS A 44 19.98 12.34 30.80
CA LYS A 44 19.34 11.09 30.41
C LYS A 44 17.83 11.21 30.55
N TYR A 45 17.10 10.78 29.52
CA TYR A 45 15.65 10.78 29.48
C TYR A 45 15.12 9.36 29.27
N ARG A 46 13.93 9.13 29.80
CA ARG A 46 13.09 7.97 29.47
C ARG A 46 11.97 8.42 28.55
N LEU A 47 11.90 7.83 27.37
CA LEU A 47 10.77 7.95 26.45
C LEU A 47 9.77 6.83 26.76
N THR A 48 8.51 7.20 26.93
CA THR A 48 7.39 6.27 27.04
C THR A 48 6.38 6.59 25.96
N PHE A 49 6.31 5.74 24.94
CA PHE A 49 5.27 5.78 23.92
C PHE A 49 4.07 4.98 24.40
N THR A 50 2.88 5.55 24.29
CA THR A 50 1.61 4.91 24.62
C THR A 50 0.71 4.93 23.40
N GLY A 51 0.45 3.76 22.81
CA GLY A 51 -0.56 3.60 21.77
C GLY A 51 -1.96 3.82 22.36
N GLN A 52 -2.74 4.69 21.73
CA GLN A 52 -4.14 4.99 22.10
C GLN A 52 -5.10 4.69 20.94
N TRP A 53 -4.65 3.88 19.98
CA TRP A 53 -5.45 3.47 18.84
C TRP A 53 -6.40 2.36 19.28
N THR A 54 -7.61 2.75 19.68
CA THR A 54 -8.68 1.83 20.10
C THR A 54 -9.80 1.79 19.07
N GLN A 55 -10.52 0.67 19.02
CA GLN A 55 -11.73 0.56 18.20
C GLN A 55 -12.83 1.56 18.63
N THR A 56 -12.87 1.94 19.90
CA THR A 56 -13.84 2.92 20.41
C THR A 56 -13.52 4.34 19.92
N ALA A 57 -12.25 4.77 19.99
CA ALA A 57 -11.83 6.09 19.54
C ALA A 57 -11.76 6.20 18.01
N PHE A 58 -11.35 5.12 17.35
CA PHE A 58 -11.20 5.05 15.89
C PHE A 58 -11.95 3.83 15.31
N PRO A 59 -13.30 3.85 15.27
CA PRO A 59 -14.10 2.70 14.87
C PRO A 59 -14.06 2.39 13.38
N LYS A 60 -13.72 3.37 12.53
CA LYS A 60 -13.76 3.24 11.08
C LYS A 60 -12.60 2.37 10.61
N HIS A 61 -12.93 1.24 9.99
CA HIS A 61 -11.96 0.30 9.42
C HIS A 61 -10.89 -0.20 10.42
N TYR A 62 -11.16 -0.19 11.73
CA TYR A 62 -10.18 -0.60 12.74
C TYR A 62 -9.62 -2.02 12.43
N PRO A 63 -8.31 -2.18 12.18
CA PRO A 63 -7.76 -3.47 11.77
C PRO A 63 -7.80 -4.51 12.88
N LEU A 64 -8.60 -5.56 12.71
CA LEU A 64 -8.74 -6.65 13.68
C LEU A 64 -7.92 -7.90 13.31
N TYR A 65 -7.60 -8.09 12.02
CA TYR A 65 -6.92 -9.29 11.56
C TYR A 65 -6.06 -9.02 10.32
N ARG A 66 -4.95 -9.77 10.22
CA ARG A 66 -4.03 -9.85 9.06
C ARG A 66 -3.58 -8.49 8.47
N PRO A 67 -2.74 -7.72 9.18
CA PRO A 67 -2.43 -7.83 10.61
C PRO A 67 -3.44 -7.04 11.48
N PRO A 68 -3.56 -7.36 12.79
CA PRO A 68 -4.29 -6.49 13.71
C PRO A 68 -3.59 -5.13 13.86
N ALA A 69 -4.34 -4.12 14.30
CA ALA A 69 -3.83 -2.80 14.64
C ALA A 69 -2.65 -2.92 15.61
N GLN A 70 -1.51 -2.35 15.27
CA GLN A 70 -0.27 -2.40 16.04
C GLN A 70 0.67 -1.25 15.61
N TRP A 71 1.83 -1.18 16.25
CA TRP A 71 2.83 -0.14 16.00
C TRP A 71 4.18 -0.77 15.66
N SER A 72 4.91 -0.17 14.72
CA SER A 72 6.29 -0.58 14.43
C SER A 72 7.21 -0.30 15.62
N PRO A 73 8.47 -0.79 15.60
CA PRO A 73 9.52 -0.29 16.49
C PRO A 73 9.63 1.23 16.40
N ILE A 74 10.07 1.85 17.50
CA ILE A 74 10.37 3.29 17.55
C ILE A 74 11.80 3.46 17.05
N ILE A 75 12.01 4.39 16.12
CA ILE A 75 13.33 4.85 15.71
C ILE A 75 13.42 6.32 16.08
N GLY A 76 14.38 6.68 16.92
CA GLY A 76 14.55 8.06 17.37
C GLY A 76 16.01 8.46 17.44
N VAL A 77 16.23 9.76 17.32
CA VAL A 77 17.56 10.36 17.30
C VAL A 77 17.61 11.63 18.12
N THR A 78 18.77 11.90 18.70
CA THR A 78 19.10 13.17 19.33
C THR A 78 20.08 13.92 18.44
N HIS A 79 19.75 15.17 18.09
CA HIS A 79 20.41 15.88 17.00
C HIS A 79 20.45 17.40 17.20
N SER A 80 21.23 18.10 16.38
CA SER A 80 21.24 19.55 16.22
C SER A 80 20.18 20.00 15.21
N SER A 81 20.01 21.31 15.03
CA SER A 81 19.13 21.88 14.01
C SER A 81 19.55 21.59 12.57
N ASP A 82 20.77 21.08 12.35
CA ASP A 82 21.31 20.80 11.00
C ASP A 82 20.84 19.45 10.43
N TYR A 83 20.01 18.73 11.18
CA TYR A 83 19.47 17.44 10.81
C TYR A 83 18.00 17.33 11.23
N TYR A 84 17.21 16.59 10.44
CA TYR A 84 15.86 16.17 10.79
C TYR A 84 15.63 14.77 10.20
N ILE A 85 14.85 13.94 10.91
CA ILE A 85 14.44 12.63 10.37
C ILE A 85 13.37 12.84 9.28
N TRP A 86 12.38 13.68 9.59
CA TRP A 86 11.24 14.01 8.76
C TRP A 86 10.72 15.37 9.23
N GLN A 87 10.09 16.12 8.33
CA GLN A 87 9.52 17.44 8.65
C GLN A 87 8.18 17.60 7.92
N ARG A 88 7.22 18.28 8.56
CA ARG A 88 5.94 18.60 7.91
C ARG A 88 6.18 19.49 6.70
N ASP A 89 5.45 19.24 5.61
CA ASP A 89 5.51 19.99 4.36
C ASP A 89 6.87 19.87 3.62
N ASP A 90 7.63 18.82 3.93
CA ASP A 90 8.85 18.43 3.20
C ASP A 90 8.74 16.98 2.69
N TYR A 91 9.64 16.58 1.79
CA TYR A 91 9.64 15.23 1.21
C TYR A 91 10.25 14.21 2.17
N ALA A 92 9.62 13.04 2.27
CA ALA A 92 10.20 11.90 2.97
C ALA A 92 11.49 11.42 2.27
N SER A 93 12.55 11.17 3.05
CA SER A 93 13.76 10.51 2.56
C SER A 93 13.46 9.07 2.11
N ASN A 94 14.40 8.43 1.42
CA ASN A 94 14.26 7.01 1.08
C ASN A 94 14.13 6.16 2.35
N GLY A 95 14.93 6.42 3.38
CA GLY A 95 14.81 5.75 4.67
C GLY A 95 13.45 5.92 5.33
N VAL A 96 12.90 7.14 5.35
CA VAL A 96 11.57 7.42 5.89
C VAL A 96 10.49 6.73 5.07
N ARG A 97 10.60 6.71 3.74
CA ARG A 97 9.68 5.99 2.84
C ARG A 97 9.63 4.50 3.16
N GLU A 98 10.78 3.83 3.20
CA GLU A 98 10.83 2.38 3.46
C GLU A 98 10.31 2.03 4.86
N PHE A 99 10.67 2.85 5.86
CA PHE A 99 10.19 2.66 7.22
C PHE A 99 8.69 2.89 7.33
N SER A 100 8.17 3.94 6.69
CA SER A 100 6.76 4.33 6.77
C SER A 100 5.87 3.39 5.97
N GLU A 101 6.34 2.72 4.92
CA GLU A 101 5.57 1.75 4.13
C GLU A 101 5.68 0.30 4.64
N ARG A 102 6.86 -0.12 5.10
CA ARG A 102 7.15 -1.55 5.40
C ARG A 102 7.58 -1.80 6.84
N GLY A 103 7.95 -0.76 7.59
CA GLY A 103 8.57 -0.91 8.91
C GLY A 103 10.04 -1.32 8.85
N GLU A 104 10.66 -1.27 7.67
CA GLU A 104 12.07 -1.59 7.45
C GLU A 104 12.95 -0.38 7.81
N ALA A 105 13.70 -0.48 8.91
CA ALA A 105 14.46 0.65 9.47
C ALA A 105 15.91 0.76 8.96
N TRP A 106 16.41 -0.23 8.20
CA TRP A 106 17.83 -0.33 7.86
C TRP A 106 18.35 0.90 7.10
N THR A 107 17.66 1.30 6.03
CA THR A 107 18.05 2.45 5.20
C THR A 107 18.01 3.75 6.00
N LEU A 108 16.97 3.93 6.83
CA LEU A 108 16.85 5.09 7.72
C LEU A 108 18.00 5.17 8.73
N ILE A 109 18.37 4.05 9.35
CA ILE A 109 19.50 3.98 10.29
C ILE A 109 20.81 4.37 9.57
N LYS A 110 21.00 3.94 8.33
CA LYS A 110 22.18 4.30 7.53
C LYS A 110 22.24 5.79 7.18
N GLU A 111 21.11 6.41 6.89
CA GLU A 111 21.01 7.87 6.68
C GLU A 111 21.40 8.65 7.95
N VAL A 112 20.92 8.21 9.11
CA VAL A 112 21.25 8.80 10.42
C VAL A 112 22.74 8.67 10.74
N GLU A 113 23.32 7.47 10.57
CA GLU A 113 24.75 7.22 10.80
C GLU A 113 25.62 8.11 9.90
N ALA A 114 25.27 8.22 8.62
CA ALA A 114 25.98 9.07 7.67
C ALA A 114 25.91 10.57 8.03
N ALA A 115 24.77 11.04 8.56
CA ALA A 115 24.63 12.42 9.04
C ALA A 115 25.50 12.69 10.27
N GLY A 116 25.57 11.72 11.20
CA GLY A 116 26.46 11.77 12.36
C GLY A 116 27.94 11.86 11.97
N GLU A 117 28.40 11.04 11.02
CA GLU A 117 29.80 11.04 10.57
C GLU A 117 30.18 12.28 9.74
N ARG A 118 29.28 12.72 8.86
CA ARG A 118 29.59 13.78 7.88
C ARG A 118 29.38 15.19 8.42
N ILE A 119 28.30 15.41 9.17
CA ILE A 119 27.84 16.75 9.56
C ILE A 119 28.01 16.96 11.08
N GLN A 120 28.28 15.89 11.84
CA GLN A 120 28.35 15.93 13.31
C GLN A 120 27.04 16.44 13.95
N SER A 121 25.93 16.32 13.22
CA SER A 121 24.61 16.84 13.61
C SER A 121 23.78 15.84 14.39
N VAL A 122 24.22 14.58 14.51
CA VAL A 122 23.55 13.53 15.29
C VAL A 122 24.44 13.09 16.44
N TYR A 123 23.88 13.02 17.65
CA TYR A 123 24.58 12.54 18.84
C TYR A 123 24.28 11.06 19.14
N GLY A 124 23.00 10.69 19.16
CA GLY A 124 22.58 9.35 19.53
C GLY A 124 21.42 8.84 18.68
N LEU A 125 21.51 7.58 18.28
CA LEU A 125 20.42 6.79 17.71
C LEU A 125 19.91 5.83 18.79
N PHE A 126 18.61 5.77 18.98
CA PHE A 126 17.98 4.82 19.90
C PHE A 126 16.76 4.16 19.27
N SER A 127 16.41 2.97 19.77
CA SER A 127 15.21 2.27 19.36
C SER A 127 14.45 1.71 20.55
N ALA A 128 13.16 1.47 20.34
CA ALA A 128 12.31 0.73 21.25
C ALA A 128 11.56 -0.36 20.45
N PRO A 129 11.23 -1.50 21.07
CA PRO A 129 10.43 -2.53 20.42
C PRO A 129 9.05 -1.99 20.01
N GLY A 130 8.47 -2.57 18.96
CA GLY A 130 7.12 -2.22 18.53
C GLY A 130 6.07 -2.66 19.54
N VAL A 131 4.91 -1.99 19.50
CA VAL A 131 3.78 -2.32 20.38
C VAL A 131 2.83 -3.25 19.64
N VAL A 132 2.65 -4.45 20.18
CA VAL A 132 1.64 -5.41 19.67
C VAL A 132 0.27 -4.97 20.15
N GLY A 133 -0.65 -4.71 19.22
CA GLY A 133 -1.97 -4.14 19.51
C GLY A 133 -2.00 -2.62 19.35
N GLY A 134 -3.20 -2.08 19.08
CA GLY A 134 -3.39 -0.63 18.91
C GLY A 134 -3.19 0.16 20.21
N THR A 135 -3.34 -0.51 21.36
CA THR A 135 -3.02 0.00 22.69
C THR A 135 -1.90 -0.76 23.34
N GLY A 136 -0.99 -0.04 23.99
CA GLY A 136 0.11 -0.61 24.74
C GLY A 136 1.19 0.45 24.96
N GLN A 137 2.28 0.06 25.62
CA GLN A 137 3.38 0.97 25.90
C GLN A 137 4.72 0.37 25.48
N ALA A 138 5.59 1.22 24.95
CA ALA A 138 6.99 0.93 24.69
C ALA A 138 7.85 2.00 25.37
N THR A 139 8.93 1.57 25.99
CA THR A 139 9.84 2.44 26.71
C THR A 139 11.27 2.27 26.22
N THR A 140 12.02 3.37 26.20
CA THR A 140 13.44 3.38 25.90
C THR A 140 14.11 4.57 26.59
N GLU A 141 15.43 4.53 26.71
CA GLU A 141 16.21 5.60 27.33
C GLU A 141 17.21 6.15 26.34
N PHE A 142 17.41 7.47 26.38
CA PHE A 142 18.35 8.16 25.50
C PHE A 142 19.04 9.29 26.27
N GLU A 143 20.14 9.77 25.72
CA GLU A 143 20.93 10.85 26.28
C GLU A 143 20.95 12.04 25.31
N VAL A 144 20.88 13.25 25.87
CA VAL A 144 20.99 14.50 25.15
C VAL A 144 22.12 15.36 25.70
N TYR A 145 22.68 16.15 24.79
CA TYR A 145 23.74 17.09 25.07
C TYR A 145 23.38 18.47 24.53
N ALA A 146 24.02 19.52 25.03
CA ALA A 146 23.63 20.90 24.72
C ALA A 146 23.60 21.23 23.21
N ARG A 147 24.61 20.74 22.46
CA ARG A 147 24.70 20.92 21.00
C ARG A 147 23.69 20.07 20.22
N HIS A 148 23.17 19.01 20.84
CA HIS A 148 22.25 18.04 20.25
C HIS A 148 21.01 17.90 21.14
N SER A 149 20.38 19.04 21.41
CA SER A 149 19.27 19.18 22.35
C SER A 149 17.91 18.85 21.73
N LEU A 150 17.85 18.62 20.42
CA LEU A 150 16.62 18.27 19.70
C LEU A 150 16.40 16.77 19.69
N LEU A 151 15.14 16.37 19.83
CA LEU A 151 14.68 15.00 19.75
C LEU A 151 13.72 14.84 18.58
N SER A 152 14.01 13.88 17.70
CA SER A 152 13.07 13.41 16.69
C SER A 152 12.86 11.91 16.79
N PHE A 153 11.66 11.43 16.49
CA PHE A 153 11.39 10.01 16.33
C PHE A 153 10.23 9.74 15.39
N ILE A 154 10.15 8.51 14.91
CA ILE A 154 9.11 8.03 14.00
C ILE A 154 8.63 6.63 14.39
N VAL A 155 7.34 6.37 14.24
CA VAL A 155 6.66 5.09 14.50
C VAL A 155 5.59 4.87 13.44
N ARG A 156 5.70 3.83 12.62
CA ARG A 156 4.70 3.46 11.61
C ARG A 156 3.42 2.92 12.26
N ILE A 157 2.28 3.33 11.71
CA ILE A 157 0.96 2.77 12.00
C ILE A 157 0.81 1.47 11.21
N VAL A 158 0.50 0.36 11.87
CA VAL A 158 0.45 -0.95 11.20
C VAL A 158 -0.92 -1.60 11.35
N PRO A 159 -1.58 -2.04 10.26
CA PRO A 159 -1.22 -1.78 8.86
C PRO A 159 -1.61 -0.36 8.43
N SER A 160 -0.86 0.20 7.48
CA SER A 160 -1.23 1.42 6.76
C SER A 160 -0.49 1.47 5.41
N PRO A 161 -0.89 2.33 4.45
CA PRO A 161 -0.13 2.58 3.23
C PRO A 161 1.28 3.09 3.57
N ASP A 162 1.38 4.31 4.08
CA ASP A 162 2.62 4.98 4.44
C ASP A 162 2.47 5.89 5.68
N TRP A 163 1.51 5.54 6.56
CA TRP A 163 1.15 6.40 7.69
C TRP A 163 2.01 6.14 8.93
N PHE A 164 2.34 7.22 9.63
CA PHE A 164 3.16 7.17 10.84
C PHE A 164 2.73 8.20 11.89
N VAL A 165 3.29 8.10 13.09
CA VAL A 165 3.28 9.13 14.12
C VAL A 165 4.72 9.41 14.53
N GLY A 166 4.97 10.60 15.06
CA GLY A 166 6.32 10.96 15.49
C GLY A 166 6.39 12.34 16.09
N ILE A 167 7.60 12.72 16.45
CA ILE A 167 7.95 14.10 16.77
C ILE A 167 9.14 14.50 15.89
N ASP A 168 9.09 15.74 15.42
CA ASP A 168 10.17 16.42 14.71
C ASP A 168 10.74 17.53 15.60
N SER A 169 12.05 17.50 15.82
CA SER A 169 12.88 18.59 16.36
C SER A 169 12.41 19.18 17.70
N LEU A 170 11.95 18.33 18.63
CA LEU A 170 11.56 18.79 19.96
C LEU A 170 12.77 19.18 20.79
N ASN A 171 12.89 20.47 21.12
CA ASN A 171 13.97 20.97 21.98
C ASN A 171 13.73 20.60 23.46
N LEU A 172 14.62 19.78 24.02
CA LEU A 172 14.59 19.35 25.43
C LEU A 172 15.34 20.31 26.37
N CYS A 173 16.07 21.27 25.82
CA CYS A 173 16.76 22.30 26.55
C CYS A 173 15.94 23.59 26.59
N GLU A 174 15.97 24.27 27.72
CA GLU A 174 15.34 25.58 27.89
C GLU A 174 16.34 26.54 28.54
N GLY A 175 17.16 27.17 27.70
CA GLY A 175 18.23 28.06 28.15
C GLY A 175 19.30 27.32 28.95
N ASP A 176 19.25 27.44 30.27
CA ASP A 176 20.25 26.96 31.22
C ASP A 176 19.88 25.64 31.93
N HIS A 177 18.74 25.04 31.60
CA HIS A 177 18.31 23.78 32.20
C HIS A 177 17.62 22.83 31.21
N TRP A 178 17.63 21.56 31.58
CA TRP A 178 16.93 20.48 30.89
C TRP A 178 15.49 20.36 31.40
N LYS A 179 14.52 20.29 30.47
CA LYS A 179 13.09 20.15 30.79
C LYS A 179 12.81 18.88 31.61
N GLY A 180 12.01 18.99 32.68
CA GLY A 180 11.81 17.88 33.63
C GLY A 180 10.93 16.74 33.10
N ASN A 181 9.66 17.03 32.84
CA ASN A 181 8.68 16.09 32.29
C ASN A 181 7.93 16.75 31.13
N ILE A 182 7.82 16.08 30.00
CA ILE A 182 7.13 16.56 28.80
C ILE A 182 6.13 15.49 28.40
N SER A 183 4.90 15.90 28.07
CA SER A 183 3.87 14.98 27.58
C SER A 183 3.20 15.59 26.36
N LEU A 184 3.16 14.84 25.26
CA LEU A 184 2.66 15.30 23.97
C LEU A 184 1.72 14.26 23.36
N ASP A 185 0.61 14.76 22.85
CA ASP A 185 -0.36 13.97 22.10
C ASP A 185 0.08 13.89 20.64
N LEU A 186 0.00 12.69 20.08
CA LEU A 186 0.46 12.36 18.73
C LEU A 186 -0.73 12.13 17.79
N TYR A 187 -0.55 12.56 16.55
CA TYR A 187 -1.54 12.49 15.48
C TYR A 187 -0.92 11.84 14.24
N PRO A 188 -1.73 11.19 13.40
CA PRO A 188 -1.24 10.50 12.21
C PRO A 188 -0.72 11.49 11.15
N TYR A 189 0.36 11.10 10.49
CA TYR A 189 0.95 11.75 9.32
C TYR A 189 0.97 10.77 8.15
N ASP A 190 0.87 11.33 6.96
CA ASP A 190 1.03 10.67 5.67
C ASP A 190 2.42 11.01 5.12
N ALA A 191 3.18 10.01 4.65
CA ALA A 191 4.54 10.24 4.16
C ALA A 191 4.57 10.79 2.72
N GLY A 192 3.45 10.72 2.00
CA GLY A 192 3.32 11.17 0.61
C GLY A 192 3.93 10.21 -0.40
N THR A 193 4.09 8.93 -0.07
CA THR A 193 4.75 7.92 -0.93
C THR A 193 3.83 6.79 -1.39
N ASP A 194 2.73 6.52 -0.69
CA ASP A 194 1.70 5.56 -1.09
C ASP A 194 0.28 6.16 -0.96
N SER A 195 -0.47 6.14 -2.05
CA SER A 195 -1.80 6.74 -2.22
C SER A 195 -2.95 5.82 -1.79
N GLY A 196 -2.68 4.77 -1.01
CA GLY A 196 -3.70 3.92 -0.41
C GLY A 196 -4.66 4.70 0.50
N PHE A 197 -5.97 4.41 0.44
CA PHE A 197 -6.97 5.17 1.21
C PHE A 197 -7.26 4.59 2.59
N THR A 198 -7.07 3.29 2.77
CA THR A 198 -7.42 2.56 4.00
C THR A 198 -6.21 1.87 4.60
N PHE A 199 -6.31 1.50 5.88
CA PHE A 199 -5.25 0.78 6.61
C PHE A 199 -4.74 -0.47 5.87
N SER A 200 -5.63 -1.15 5.13
CA SER A 200 -5.32 -2.39 4.42
C SER A 200 -5.42 -2.26 2.90
N SER A 201 -5.23 -1.05 2.37
CA SER A 201 -5.17 -0.84 0.92
C SER A 201 -3.96 -1.56 0.33
N PRO A 202 -4.05 -2.09 -0.91
CA PRO A 202 -2.87 -2.57 -1.63
C PRO A 202 -1.95 -1.37 -1.93
N ASN A 203 -0.65 -1.65 -2.07
CA ASN A 203 0.33 -0.61 -2.37
C ASN A 203 0.00 0.10 -3.69
N PHE A 204 0.02 1.43 -3.65
CA PHE A 204 -0.24 2.28 -4.80
C PHE A 204 0.66 3.52 -4.74
N GLU A 205 1.81 3.46 -5.41
CA GLU A 205 2.84 4.51 -5.33
C GLU A 205 2.31 5.90 -5.72
N THR A 206 2.61 6.90 -4.88
CA THR A 206 2.27 8.31 -5.11
C THR A 206 3.25 8.92 -6.11
N ILE A 207 2.77 9.30 -7.30
CA ILE A 207 3.59 9.83 -8.39
C ILE A 207 2.97 11.13 -8.95
N PRO A 208 3.66 12.29 -8.86
CA PRO A 208 4.95 12.50 -8.17
C PRO A 208 4.80 12.31 -6.66
N GLN A 209 5.91 12.04 -5.96
CA GLN A 209 5.91 11.96 -4.49
C GLN A 209 5.34 13.26 -3.91
N ASP A 210 4.46 13.13 -2.92
CA ASP A 210 3.91 14.24 -2.17
C ASP A 210 4.73 14.53 -0.91
N LYS A 211 4.46 15.68 -0.28
CA LYS A 211 5.11 16.08 0.97
C LYS A 211 4.45 15.41 2.16
N VAL A 212 5.19 15.30 3.26
CA VAL A 212 4.66 14.80 4.54
C VAL A 212 3.53 15.72 5.01
N THR A 213 2.33 15.17 5.16
CA THR A 213 1.14 15.94 5.57
C THR A 213 0.49 15.34 6.81
N GLN A 214 -0.08 16.19 7.66
CA GLN A 214 -0.81 15.71 8.83
C GLN A 214 -2.20 15.22 8.41
N ILE A 215 -2.55 14.00 8.81
CA ILE A 215 -3.88 13.45 8.60
C ILE A 215 -4.81 14.00 9.68
N THR A 216 -5.96 14.53 9.26
CA THR A 216 -6.98 15.13 10.14
C THR A 216 -8.33 14.44 9.94
N SER A 217 -9.34 14.83 10.73
CA SER A 217 -10.70 14.28 10.59
C SER A 217 -11.38 14.68 9.28
N SER A 218 -10.88 15.73 8.61
CA SER A 218 -11.47 16.30 7.39
C SER A 218 -10.56 16.22 6.17
N PHE A 219 -9.27 15.92 6.34
CA PHE A 219 -8.29 15.80 5.27
C PHE A 219 -7.37 14.58 5.48
N PRO A 220 -7.19 13.71 4.47
CA PRO A 220 -7.80 13.76 3.13
C PRO A 220 -9.31 13.45 3.16
N SER A 221 -10.10 14.15 2.33
CA SER A 221 -11.57 14.22 2.45
C SER A 221 -12.35 13.11 1.74
N HIS A 222 -11.66 12.13 1.15
CA HIS A 222 -12.33 11.04 0.45
C HIS A 222 -13.12 10.15 1.43
N PRO A 223 -14.38 9.76 1.11
CA PRO A 223 -15.22 8.98 2.03
C PRO A 223 -14.62 7.65 2.51
N ALA A 224 -13.79 7.02 1.67
CA ALA A 224 -13.12 5.75 2.01
C ALA A 224 -11.97 5.93 3.02
N ASN A 225 -11.43 7.14 3.20
CA ASN A 225 -10.24 7.34 4.02
C ASN A 225 -10.46 6.90 5.46
N SER A 226 -9.53 6.11 6.00
CA SER A 226 -9.64 5.53 7.36
C SER A 226 -9.86 6.59 8.45
N PHE A 227 -9.19 7.75 8.33
CA PHE A 227 -9.29 8.83 9.30
C PHE A 227 -10.28 9.93 8.92
N TYR A 228 -11.09 9.73 7.88
CA TYR A 228 -12.14 10.70 7.52
C TYR A 228 -13.39 10.54 8.38
N TYR A 229 -13.55 11.47 9.32
CA TYR A 229 -14.65 11.57 10.29
C TYR A 229 -15.29 12.96 10.21
N PRO A 230 -16.19 13.22 9.23
CA PRO A 230 -16.70 14.56 8.94
C PRO A 230 -17.52 15.19 10.08
N ARG A 231 -17.98 14.38 11.04
CA ARG A 231 -18.70 14.86 12.23
C ARG A 231 -17.77 15.30 13.37
N LEU A 232 -16.49 14.95 13.32
CA LEU A 232 -15.51 15.33 14.32
C LEU A 232 -14.76 16.58 13.87
N LYS A 233 -14.65 17.58 14.75
CA LYS A 233 -13.85 18.79 14.49
C LYS A 233 -12.36 18.47 14.36
N HIS A 234 -11.86 17.58 15.21
CA HIS A 234 -10.49 17.10 15.22
C HIS A 234 -10.47 15.60 15.58
N LEU A 235 -9.44 14.88 15.15
CA LEU A 235 -9.22 13.51 15.61
C LEU A 235 -8.87 13.52 17.11
N PRO A 236 -9.29 12.52 17.89
CA PRO A 236 -8.66 12.27 19.18
C PRO A 236 -7.16 11.91 18.96
N PRO A 237 -6.30 12.06 19.97
CA PRO A 237 -4.93 11.56 19.91
C PRO A 237 -4.91 10.06 19.62
N ILE A 238 -4.09 9.65 18.66
CA ILE A 238 -3.93 8.22 18.32
C ILE A 238 -2.84 7.55 19.16
N ALA A 239 -1.91 8.35 19.67
CA ALA A 239 -0.88 7.93 20.61
C ALA A 239 -0.47 9.10 21.49
N LYS A 240 0.30 8.81 22.52
CA LYS A 240 0.85 9.81 23.44
C LYS A 240 2.29 9.46 23.76
N VAL A 241 3.16 10.46 23.83
CA VAL A 241 4.53 10.30 24.30
C VAL A 241 4.74 11.07 25.60
N SER A 242 5.47 10.45 26.53
CA SER A 242 5.93 11.08 27.75
C SER A 242 7.45 10.95 27.86
N LEU A 243 8.12 12.08 28.09
CA LEU A 243 9.56 12.17 28.28
C LEU A 243 9.83 12.57 29.72
N THR A 244 10.52 11.72 30.47
CA THR A 244 10.86 11.99 31.87
C THR A 244 12.37 12.04 32.03
N LYS A 245 12.90 13.16 32.52
CA LYS A 245 14.31 13.28 32.88
C LYS A 245 14.64 12.34 34.04
N ILE A 246 15.61 11.47 33.85
CA ILE A 246 16.07 10.53 34.88
C ILE A 246 16.96 11.30 35.85
N LYS A 247 16.62 11.26 37.14
CA LYS A 247 17.46 11.82 38.20
C LYS A 247 18.54 10.80 38.55
N ASN A 248 19.81 11.16 38.39
CA ASN A 248 20.90 10.34 38.91
C ASN A 248 20.86 10.40 40.44
N ASN A 249 20.62 9.25 41.09
CA ASN A 249 20.67 9.14 42.55
C ASN A 249 22.08 9.46 43.04
N GLN A 250 22.31 10.68 43.49
CA GLN A 250 23.20 10.86 44.64
C GLN A 250 22.43 10.40 45.87
N ILE A 251 23.00 9.41 46.57
CA ILE A 251 22.51 8.86 47.82
C ILE A 251 22.44 10.00 48.83
N PHE A 252 21.23 10.42 49.20
CA PHE A 252 20.98 11.05 50.48
C PHE A 252 19.87 10.27 51.19
N SER A 253 20.22 9.90 52.41
CA SER A 253 19.53 9.04 53.37
C SER A 253 18.06 9.38 53.58
N LEU A 254 17.24 8.32 53.64
CA LEU A 254 15.92 8.31 54.27
C LEU A 254 15.98 8.91 55.68
N PRO A 255 14.86 9.49 56.13
CA PRO A 255 14.20 8.87 57.28
C PRO A 255 12.73 8.53 56.97
N ILE A 256 12.36 7.33 57.42
CA ILE A 256 10.99 6.82 57.56
C ILE A 256 10.44 7.36 58.88
N GLN A 257 9.21 7.89 58.92
CA GLN A 257 8.14 7.54 59.90
C GLN A 257 6.82 8.34 59.68
N PRO A 258 5.66 7.95 60.29
CA PRO A 258 4.56 7.36 59.52
C PRO A 258 3.18 8.06 59.64
N THR A 259 2.25 7.61 58.79
CA THR A 259 0.76 7.56 58.92
C THR A 259 -0.05 8.82 59.29
N GLN A 260 -1.04 9.20 58.45
CA GLN A 260 -2.49 8.96 58.70
C GLN A 260 -3.39 9.62 57.63
N SER A 261 -4.30 8.80 57.08
CA SER A 261 -5.76 9.00 56.92
C SER A 261 -6.36 10.31 56.38
N ASN A 262 -7.16 10.11 55.31
CA ASN A 262 -8.40 10.78 54.90
C ASN A 262 -8.42 12.29 54.56
N GLN A 263 -8.76 12.60 53.31
CA GLN A 263 -10.10 13.10 52.92
C GLN A 263 -10.17 13.43 51.42
N ILE A 264 -11.23 12.94 50.77
CA ILE A 264 -11.70 13.32 49.43
C ILE A 264 -12.49 14.63 49.56
N PRO A 265 -12.47 15.50 48.53
CA PRO A 265 -13.73 16.09 48.08
C PRO A 265 -14.01 15.75 46.61
N SER A 266 -15.17 15.12 46.43
CA SER A 266 -15.91 14.98 45.18
C SER A 266 -16.62 16.29 44.90
N GLY A 267 -16.68 16.68 43.63
CA GLY A 267 -17.47 17.82 43.17
C GLY A 267 -17.30 18.04 41.68
N ASN A 268 -17.98 17.20 40.88
CA ASN A 268 -18.59 17.59 39.61
C ASN A 268 -19.70 16.58 39.30
N GLU A 269 -20.93 17.01 39.56
CA GLU A 269 -22.16 16.27 39.33
C GLU A 269 -22.38 16.03 37.83
N ILE A 270 -22.78 14.80 37.48
CA ILE A 270 -23.43 14.49 36.20
C ILE A 270 -24.78 13.88 36.55
N ASP A 271 -25.83 14.54 36.06
CA ASP A 271 -27.25 14.26 36.29
C ASP A 271 -27.65 12.80 36.00
N GLY A 272 -28.36 12.19 36.96
CA GLY A 272 -28.61 10.77 37.11
C GLY A 272 -29.98 10.31 36.63
N SER A 273 -30.44 10.73 35.46
CA SER A 273 -31.77 10.38 34.93
C SER A 273 -31.80 9.34 33.79
N LEU A 274 -30.67 8.72 33.41
CA LEU A 274 -30.62 7.79 32.26
C LEU A 274 -30.37 6.30 32.62
N ILE A 275 -30.33 5.93 33.91
CA ILE A 275 -29.86 4.59 34.31
C ILE A 275 -30.94 3.48 34.23
N ASN A 276 -32.21 3.78 33.92
CA ASN A 276 -33.29 2.78 34.01
C ASN A 276 -33.82 2.22 32.67
N THR A 277 -33.17 2.45 31.54
CA THR A 277 -33.57 1.78 30.28
C THR A 277 -32.93 0.40 30.17
N PRO A 278 -33.70 -0.70 29.98
CA PRO A 278 -33.17 -2.02 29.69
C PRO A 278 -32.32 -1.98 28.42
N LEU A 279 -31.07 -2.44 28.52
CA LEU A 279 -30.17 -2.56 27.39
C LEU A 279 -30.03 -4.03 27.02
N ASP A 280 -30.65 -4.40 25.92
CA ASP A 280 -30.54 -5.74 25.36
C ASP A 280 -29.16 -5.96 24.75
N CYS A 281 -28.73 -7.23 24.74
CA CYS A 281 -27.47 -7.57 24.12
C CYS A 281 -27.56 -7.47 22.60
N GLU A 282 -26.83 -6.51 22.04
CA GLU A 282 -26.68 -6.35 20.60
C GLU A 282 -25.38 -7.03 20.14
N VAL A 283 -25.43 -7.84 19.08
CA VAL A 283 -24.28 -8.56 18.53
C VAL A 283 -24.02 -8.14 17.09
N SER A 284 -22.76 -8.26 16.67
CA SER A 284 -22.33 -8.02 15.29
C SER A 284 -22.92 -9.02 14.32
N VAL A 285 -22.86 -8.66 13.03
CA VAL A 285 -23.00 -9.63 11.94
C VAL A 285 -21.92 -10.72 12.07
N TRP A 286 -22.22 -11.92 11.60
CA TRP A 286 -21.25 -13.02 11.62
C TRP A 286 -19.98 -12.69 10.85
N SER A 287 -18.83 -13.11 11.39
CA SER A 287 -17.57 -13.08 10.66
C SER A 287 -17.67 -13.91 9.37
N PRO A 288 -16.79 -13.65 8.40
CA PRO A 288 -16.51 -14.62 7.36
C PRO A 288 -16.13 -15.98 7.98
N TRP A 289 -16.40 -17.06 7.25
CA TRP A 289 -16.00 -18.40 7.71
C TRP A 289 -14.48 -18.52 7.80
N GLY A 290 -13.99 -19.02 8.94
CA GLY A 290 -12.58 -19.31 9.19
C GLY A 290 -12.03 -20.43 8.30
N LEU A 291 -10.70 -20.53 8.25
CA LEU A 291 -9.99 -21.60 7.56
C LEU A 291 -10.34 -22.95 8.17
N CYS A 292 -10.50 -23.99 7.33
CA CYS A 292 -10.79 -25.33 7.82
C CYS A 292 -9.68 -25.81 8.76
N LYS A 293 -10.06 -26.27 9.95
CA LYS A 293 -9.13 -26.93 10.87
C LYS A 293 -9.00 -28.41 10.43
N GLY A 294 -7.85 -28.79 9.88
CA GLY A 294 -7.54 -30.16 9.44
C GLY A 294 -6.49 -30.23 8.32
N GLN A 295 -5.86 -31.40 8.13
CA GLN A 295 -4.97 -31.65 6.98
C GLN A 295 -5.78 -31.57 5.67
N CYS A 296 -5.17 -31.03 4.62
CA CYS A 296 -5.83 -30.66 3.37
C CYS A 296 -6.35 -31.90 2.61
N GLY A 297 -7.54 -32.38 2.93
CA GLY A 297 -8.09 -33.62 2.35
C GLY A 297 -9.15 -34.35 3.16
N GLU A 298 -9.30 -34.08 4.47
CA GLU A 298 -10.38 -34.62 5.30
C GLU A 298 -11.35 -33.52 5.80
N LYS A 299 -12.57 -33.94 6.16
CA LYS A 299 -13.73 -33.11 6.53
C LYS A 299 -13.38 -31.97 7.49
N GLY A 300 -13.25 -30.75 6.95
CA GLY A 300 -13.01 -29.55 7.74
C GLY A 300 -14.31 -28.89 8.21
N VAL A 301 -14.42 -28.65 9.51
CA VAL A 301 -15.44 -27.77 10.08
C VAL A 301 -14.94 -26.33 9.97
N LYS A 302 -15.71 -25.49 9.30
CA LYS A 302 -15.47 -24.04 9.31
C LYS A 302 -16.19 -23.44 10.51
N HIS A 303 -15.52 -22.52 11.18
CA HIS A 303 -16.06 -21.78 12.31
C HIS A 303 -16.25 -20.33 11.88
N ARG A 304 -17.35 -19.70 12.27
CA ARG A 304 -17.48 -18.24 12.23
C ARG A 304 -17.97 -17.75 13.57
N THR A 305 -17.54 -16.55 13.93
CA THR A 305 -17.86 -15.96 15.22
C THR A 305 -18.49 -14.59 15.01
N ARG A 306 -19.31 -14.15 15.96
CA ARG A 306 -19.76 -12.77 16.05
C ARG A 306 -19.52 -12.31 17.48
N TYR A 307 -19.20 -11.04 17.64
CA TYR A 307 -18.92 -10.44 18.94
C TYR A 307 -20.09 -9.56 19.40
N ILE A 308 -20.15 -9.34 20.70
CA ILE A 308 -21.15 -8.50 21.36
C ILE A 308 -20.77 -7.03 21.13
N HIS A 309 -21.68 -6.24 20.54
CA HIS A 309 -21.57 -4.79 20.43
C HIS A 309 -21.96 -4.09 21.73
N MET A 310 -23.02 -4.56 22.39
CA MET A 310 -23.45 -4.06 23.70
C MET A 310 -23.76 -5.22 24.63
N HIS A 311 -23.15 -5.20 25.82
CA HIS A 311 -23.43 -6.19 26.85
C HIS A 311 -24.77 -5.88 27.53
N PRO A 312 -25.54 -6.90 27.92
CA PRO A 312 -26.85 -6.69 28.51
C PRO A 312 -26.73 -5.99 29.87
N ALA A 313 -27.58 -4.99 30.10
CA ALA A 313 -27.64 -4.23 31.36
C ALA A 313 -29.10 -3.87 31.69
N ASN A 314 -29.37 -3.49 32.94
CA ASN A 314 -30.70 -3.07 33.41
C ASN A 314 -31.83 -4.07 33.08
N ASN A 315 -31.58 -5.37 33.30
CA ASN A 315 -32.48 -6.48 32.96
C ASN A 315 -32.80 -6.67 31.46
N GLY A 316 -31.94 -6.18 30.55
CA GLY A 316 -32.06 -6.49 29.12
C GLY A 316 -31.71 -7.94 28.75
N ALA A 317 -32.11 -8.36 27.55
CA ALA A 317 -32.00 -9.72 27.04
C ALA A 317 -30.54 -10.19 26.88
N ALA A 318 -30.27 -11.44 27.29
CA ALA A 318 -28.95 -12.06 27.18
C ALA A 318 -28.51 -12.27 25.72
N CYS A 319 -27.19 -12.30 25.50
CA CYS A 319 -26.63 -12.40 24.16
C CYS A 319 -26.94 -13.73 23.46
N PRO A 320 -27.27 -13.72 22.17
CA PRO A 320 -27.41 -14.93 21.39
C PRO A 320 -26.06 -15.60 21.13
N LEU A 321 -26.06 -16.86 20.65
CA LEU A 321 -24.83 -17.64 20.38
C LEU A 321 -23.81 -16.87 19.53
N LEU A 322 -22.56 -16.89 19.96
CA LEU A 322 -21.46 -16.11 19.39
C LEU A 322 -20.56 -16.92 18.44
N GLU A 323 -20.77 -18.23 18.33
CA GLU A 323 -20.01 -19.14 17.46
C GLU A 323 -20.95 -20.06 16.66
N GLU A 324 -20.66 -20.25 15.39
CA GLU A 324 -21.39 -21.13 14.47
C GLU A 324 -20.43 -22.02 13.67
N LYS A 325 -20.85 -23.24 13.32
CA LYS A 325 -20.05 -24.27 12.65
C LYS A 325 -20.74 -24.81 11.39
N LYS A 326 -20.02 -24.93 10.27
CA LYS A 326 -20.55 -25.46 8.98
C LYS A 326 -19.58 -26.42 8.28
N LEU A 327 -20.13 -27.44 7.61
CA LEU A 327 -19.39 -28.48 6.86
C LEU A 327 -19.16 -28.08 5.38
N TRP A 328 -17.99 -28.46 4.82
CA TRP A 328 -17.43 -27.99 3.54
C TRP A 328 -18.11 -28.47 2.24
N GLU A 329 -18.85 -29.58 2.23
CA GLU A 329 -19.24 -30.31 1.00
C GLU A 329 -20.31 -29.66 0.08
N GLN A 330 -20.73 -28.41 0.32
CA GLN A 330 -21.85 -27.78 -0.42
C GLN A 330 -21.53 -26.42 -1.08
N GLU A 331 -20.26 -26.01 -1.19
CA GLU A 331 -19.91 -24.71 -1.80
C GLU A 331 -20.04 -24.68 -3.33
N GLU A 332 -20.82 -23.70 -3.83
CA GLU A 332 -20.85 -23.26 -5.23
C GLU A 332 -19.52 -22.55 -5.57
N LYS A 333 -18.90 -22.88 -6.72
CA LYS A 333 -17.67 -22.23 -7.22
C LYS A 333 -17.98 -21.43 -8.48
N CYS A 334 -17.51 -20.19 -8.57
CA CYS A 334 -17.83 -19.29 -9.68
C CYS A 334 -16.59 -18.77 -10.39
N ILE A 335 -16.69 -18.58 -11.71
CA ILE A 335 -15.79 -17.75 -12.51
C ILE A 335 -16.49 -16.43 -12.83
N ILE A 336 -15.71 -15.35 -12.94
CA ILE A 336 -16.22 -13.99 -13.21
C ILE A 336 -15.65 -13.57 -14.57
N GLU A 337 -16.53 -13.26 -15.52
CA GLU A 337 -16.15 -12.86 -16.88
C GLU A 337 -16.84 -11.54 -17.24
N GLU A 338 -16.10 -10.62 -17.86
CA GLU A 338 -16.67 -9.38 -18.41
C GLU A 338 -17.22 -9.64 -19.82
N ILE A 339 -18.55 -9.61 -19.94
CA ILE A 339 -19.24 -9.94 -21.20
C ILE A 339 -19.93 -8.68 -21.72
N PRO A 340 -19.78 -8.32 -23.00
CA PRO A 340 -20.52 -7.22 -23.61
C PRO A 340 -22.04 -7.47 -23.61
N GLY A 341 -22.82 -6.39 -23.76
CA GLY A 341 -24.26 -6.49 -23.96
C GLY A 341 -24.59 -7.22 -25.27
N ASP A 342 -25.76 -7.85 -25.30
CA ASP A 342 -26.32 -8.59 -26.43
C ASP A 342 -25.40 -9.65 -27.04
N THR A 343 -24.58 -10.30 -26.21
CA THR A 343 -23.61 -11.30 -26.65
C THR A 343 -24.09 -12.71 -26.31
N LEU A 344 -24.15 -13.60 -27.32
CA LEU A 344 -24.40 -15.01 -27.13
C LEU A 344 -23.13 -15.70 -26.60
N VAL A 345 -23.24 -16.39 -25.47
CA VAL A 345 -22.14 -17.10 -24.83
C VAL A 345 -22.46 -18.57 -24.72
N THR A 346 -21.52 -19.41 -25.14
CA THR A 346 -21.63 -20.86 -25.10
C THR A 346 -20.49 -21.44 -24.27
N GLY A 347 -20.84 -22.14 -23.19
CA GLY A 347 -19.90 -22.90 -22.38
C GLY A 347 -20.05 -24.40 -22.60
N VAL A 348 -18.93 -25.10 -22.70
CA VAL A 348 -18.86 -26.56 -22.77
C VAL A 348 -17.97 -27.06 -21.65
N PHE A 349 -18.40 -28.10 -20.93
CA PHE A 349 -17.59 -28.67 -19.86
C PHE A 349 -17.60 -30.21 -19.80
N LEU A 350 -16.54 -30.75 -19.21
CA LEU A 350 -16.35 -32.18 -18.93
C LEU A 350 -15.92 -32.39 -17.47
N LEU A 351 -16.59 -33.32 -16.79
CA LEU A 351 -16.27 -33.76 -15.42
C LEU A 351 -15.43 -35.04 -15.43
N GLU A 352 -14.37 -35.02 -14.62
CA GLU A 352 -13.49 -36.16 -14.34
C GLU A 352 -13.19 -36.27 -12.85
N TYR A 353 -12.76 -37.44 -12.39
CA TYR A 353 -12.19 -37.56 -11.05
C TYR A 353 -10.77 -36.98 -11.03
N TRP A 354 -10.41 -36.35 -9.91
CA TRP A 354 -9.08 -35.77 -9.73
C TRP A 354 -7.95 -36.83 -9.72
N ASP A 355 -8.23 -38.01 -9.18
CA ASP A 355 -7.28 -39.12 -9.16
C ASP A 355 -7.49 -40.02 -10.39
N GLY A 356 -6.54 -39.94 -11.33
CA GLY A 356 -6.62 -40.56 -12.66
C GLY A 356 -6.61 -42.08 -12.69
N ASN A 357 -6.46 -42.76 -11.54
CA ASN A 357 -6.37 -44.22 -11.45
C ASN A 357 -7.72 -44.95 -11.28
N LYS A 358 -8.84 -44.25 -11.06
CA LYS A 358 -10.17 -44.89 -10.99
C LYS A 358 -10.89 -44.87 -12.34
N LYS A 359 -10.55 -45.82 -13.23
CA LYS A 359 -11.38 -46.12 -14.42
C LYS A 359 -12.57 -47.00 -14.03
N GLY A 360 -13.57 -46.40 -13.40
CA GLY A 360 -14.86 -47.03 -13.12
C GLY A 360 -15.99 -46.28 -13.83
N ASN A 361 -16.79 -46.97 -14.63
CA ASN A 361 -17.99 -46.42 -15.25
C ASN A 361 -18.97 -46.02 -14.11
N THR A 362 -19.26 -44.73 -13.92
CA THR A 362 -20.08 -44.27 -12.79
C THR A 362 -21.16 -43.26 -13.24
N PRO A 363 -22.46 -43.60 -13.11
CA PRO A 363 -23.57 -42.82 -13.66
C PRO A 363 -24.05 -41.65 -12.78
N HIS A 364 -23.23 -41.15 -11.85
CA HIS A 364 -23.68 -40.21 -10.80
C HIS A 364 -22.90 -38.88 -10.75
N LEU A 365 -22.09 -38.57 -11.76
CA LEU A 365 -21.46 -37.25 -11.87
C LEU A 365 -22.46 -36.26 -12.47
N GLY A 366 -22.85 -35.25 -11.69
CA GLY A 366 -23.71 -34.17 -12.14
C GLY A 366 -23.26 -32.82 -11.60
N LEU A 367 -23.49 -31.78 -12.39
CA LEU A 367 -23.13 -30.40 -12.08
C LEU A 367 -24.34 -29.50 -12.35
N THR A 368 -24.67 -28.65 -11.39
CA THR A 368 -25.59 -27.53 -11.57
C THR A 368 -24.77 -26.32 -11.99
N VAL A 369 -25.10 -25.73 -13.14
CA VAL A 369 -24.51 -24.49 -13.62
C VAL A 369 -25.53 -23.36 -13.43
N THR A 370 -25.10 -22.29 -12.77
CA THR A 370 -25.87 -21.07 -12.55
C THR A 370 -25.13 -19.91 -13.20
N VAL A 371 -25.77 -19.09 -14.03
CA VAL A 371 -25.20 -17.85 -14.58
C VAL A 371 -25.97 -16.68 -14.01
N ARG A 372 -25.26 -15.69 -13.48
CA ARG A 372 -25.83 -14.42 -13.00
C ARG A 372 -25.27 -13.25 -13.79
N ASP A 373 -26.12 -12.25 -14.06
CA ASP A 373 -25.73 -10.99 -14.71
C ASP A 373 -25.03 -10.02 -13.72
N PRO A 374 -24.62 -8.82 -14.17
CA PRO A 374 -23.98 -7.82 -13.29
C PRO A 374 -24.87 -7.33 -12.14
N ASN A 375 -26.19 -7.43 -12.30
CA ASN A 375 -27.18 -7.09 -11.28
C ASN A 375 -27.49 -8.28 -10.35
N HIS A 376 -26.74 -9.39 -10.47
CA HIS A 376 -26.92 -10.64 -9.73
C HIS A 376 -28.23 -11.39 -10.05
N ALA A 377 -28.94 -11.02 -11.12
CA ALA A 377 -30.11 -11.73 -11.59
C ALA A 377 -29.71 -13.04 -12.28
N VAL A 378 -30.42 -14.14 -12.00
CA VAL A 378 -30.12 -15.45 -12.57
C VAL A 378 -30.58 -15.50 -14.03
N VAL A 379 -29.63 -15.57 -14.95
CA VAL A 379 -29.85 -15.68 -16.40
C VAL A 379 -29.99 -17.14 -16.83
N LEU A 380 -29.29 -18.05 -16.16
CA LEU A 380 -29.36 -19.48 -16.43
C LEU A 380 -29.23 -20.27 -15.12
N LEU A 381 -30.05 -21.29 -14.93
CA LEU A 381 -29.87 -22.30 -13.89
C LEU A 381 -30.22 -23.66 -14.49
N LYS A 382 -29.25 -24.54 -14.65
CA LYS A 382 -29.48 -25.86 -15.26
C LYS A 382 -28.58 -26.94 -14.70
N ARG A 383 -29.16 -28.13 -14.54
CA ARG A 383 -28.44 -29.34 -14.11
C ARG A 383 -28.00 -30.15 -15.32
N PHE A 384 -26.80 -30.69 -15.23
CA PHE A 384 -26.13 -31.43 -16.27
C PHE A 384 -25.47 -32.68 -15.69
N GLY A 385 -25.19 -33.67 -16.55
CA GLY A 385 -24.45 -34.88 -16.19
C GLY A 385 -22.93 -34.68 -16.24
N ARG A 386 -22.19 -35.73 -16.61
CA ARG A 386 -20.73 -35.72 -16.74
C ARG A 386 -20.21 -34.73 -17.79
N TYR A 387 -20.95 -34.53 -18.87
CA TYR A 387 -20.65 -33.58 -19.94
C TYR A 387 -21.87 -32.69 -20.15
N GLY A 388 -21.65 -31.40 -20.39
CA GLY A 388 -22.73 -30.45 -20.59
C GLY A 388 -22.32 -29.27 -21.47
N LYS A 389 -23.27 -28.80 -22.28
CA LYS A 389 -23.18 -27.55 -23.05
C LYS A 389 -24.28 -26.62 -22.54
N PHE A 390 -23.90 -25.40 -22.17
CA PHE A 390 -24.83 -24.36 -21.77
C PHE A 390 -24.66 -23.13 -22.66
N THR A 391 -25.76 -22.44 -22.94
CA THR A 391 -25.76 -21.23 -23.77
C THR A 391 -26.67 -20.21 -23.11
N PHE A 392 -26.24 -18.95 -23.04
CA PHE A 392 -27.04 -17.82 -22.56
C PHE A 392 -26.71 -16.56 -23.35
N THR A 393 -27.62 -15.58 -23.32
CA THR A 393 -27.41 -14.25 -23.90
C THR A 393 -27.18 -13.24 -22.78
N SER A 394 -26.06 -12.51 -22.85
CA SER A 394 -25.81 -11.36 -21.98
C SER A 394 -26.69 -10.21 -22.46
N HIS A 395 -27.60 -9.70 -21.62
CA HIS A 395 -28.49 -8.58 -21.97
C HIS A 395 -27.92 -7.22 -21.53
N ALA A 396 -26.92 -7.21 -20.65
CA ALA A 396 -26.27 -6.00 -20.14
C ALA A 396 -24.76 -6.21 -20.09
N SER A 397 -23.97 -5.22 -20.50
CA SER A 397 -22.51 -5.31 -20.42
C SER A 397 -22.03 -5.30 -18.96
N GLY A 398 -21.11 -6.19 -18.61
CA GLY A 398 -20.45 -6.17 -17.30
C GLY A 398 -20.04 -7.55 -16.79
N GLN A 399 -19.77 -7.62 -15.48
CA GLN A 399 -19.35 -8.85 -14.80
C GLN A 399 -20.48 -9.87 -14.70
N HIS A 400 -20.30 -11.00 -15.34
CA HIS A 400 -21.20 -12.15 -15.22
C HIS A 400 -20.55 -13.24 -14.36
N PHE A 401 -21.35 -13.91 -13.56
CA PHE A 401 -20.91 -14.96 -12.64
C PHE A 401 -21.36 -16.31 -13.17
N VAL A 402 -20.43 -17.13 -13.66
CA VAL A 402 -20.72 -18.51 -14.07
C VAL A 402 -20.32 -19.44 -12.93
N CYS A 403 -21.32 -19.91 -12.21
CA CYS A 403 -21.22 -20.69 -10.99
C CYS A 403 -21.55 -22.16 -11.22
N MET A 404 -20.90 -23.04 -10.47
CA MET A 404 -20.92 -24.49 -10.62
C MET A 404 -21.03 -25.17 -9.26
N GLN A 405 -21.97 -26.12 -9.15
CA GLN A 405 -22.23 -26.87 -7.92
C GLN A 405 -22.42 -28.37 -8.21
N SER A 406 -21.70 -29.24 -7.50
CA SER A 406 -21.84 -30.70 -7.65
C SER A 406 -23.21 -31.19 -7.16
N ASN A 407 -23.82 -32.11 -7.91
CA ASN A 407 -25.11 -32.73 -7.58
C ASN A 407 -24.95 -34.17 -7.02
N SER A 408 -23.76 -34.53 -6.52
CA SER A 408 -23.50 -35.87 -5.97
C SER A 408 -24.15 -36.02 -4.59
N THR A 409 -25.01 -37.04 -4.43
CA THR A 409 -25.77 -37.32 -3.20
C THR A 409 -25.21 -38.49 -2.38
N ARG A 410 -23.94 -38.91 -2.58
CA ARG A 410 -23.39 -40.04 -1.81
C ARG A 410 -23.36 -39.75 -0.31
N PHE A 411 -23.94 -40.68 0.45
CA PHE A 411 -24.00 -40.72 1.92
C PHE A 411 -22.61 -40.56 2.55
N SER A 412 -22.53 -39.77 3.61
CA SER A 412 -21.35 -39.12 4.20
C SER A 412 -20.28 -40.03 4.83
N VAL A 413 -20.21 -41.32 4.45
CA VAL A 413 -19.27 -42.31 5.03
C VAL A 413 -18.19 -42.74 4.02
N PHE A 414 -18.35 -42.48 2.71
CA PHE A 414 -17.42 -42.95 1.67
C PHE A 414 -17.00 -41.89 0.62
N ALA A 415 -17.21 -40.60 0.87
CA ALA A 415 -16.94 -39.54 -0.12
C ALA A 415 -15.56 -38.89 0.10
N GLY A 416 -14.54 -39.37 -0.62
CA GLY A 416 -13.21 -38.77 -0.71
C GLY A 416 -12.84 -38.29 -2.11
N ASP A 417 -13.80 -38.26 -3.05
CA ASP A 417 -13.49 -38.11 -4.47
C ASP A 417 -13.68 -36.65 -4.94
N ARG A 418 -12.56 -35.96 -5.23
CA ARG A 418 -12.54 -34.62 -5.84
C ARG A 418 -12.89 -34.69 -7.34
N LEU A 419 -13.63 -33.70 -7.84
CA LEU A 419 -13.97 -33.57 -9.26
C LEU A 419 -13.11 -32.51 -9.96
N LYS A 420 -12.56 -32.87 -11.10
CA LYS A 420 -11.88 -31.99 -12.05
C LYS A 420 -12.89 -31.55 -13.12
N VAL A 421 -13.03 -30.24 -13.30
CA VAL A 421 -13.90 -29.64 -14.33
C VAL A 421 -13.03 -29.03 -15.41
N HIS A 422 -13.17 -29.52 -16.64
CA HIS A 422 -12.60 -28.87 -17.82
C HIS A 422 -13.70 -28.00 -18.42
N LEU A 423 -13.48 -26.69 -18.55
CA LEU A 423 -14.46 -25.72 -19.02
C LEU A 423 -13.87 -24.89 -20.17
N ASP A 424 -14.62 -24.77 -21.26
CA ASP A 424 -14.35 -23.88 -22.39
C ASP A 424 -15.55 -22.94 -22.56
N VAL A 425 -15.32 -21.63 -22.66
CA VAL A 425 -16.35 -20.60 -22.79
C VAL A 425 -16.04 -19.74 -24.02
N GLN A 426 -16.99 -19.70 -24.96
CA GLN A 426 -16.86 -18.98 -26.22
C GLN A 426 -17.93 -17.89 -26.32
N MET A 427 -17.52 -16.70 -26.78
CA MET A 427 -18.39 -15.53 -26.95
C MET A 427 -18.59 -15.23 -28.43
N GLY A 428 -19.82 -14.98 -28.85
CA GLY A 428 -20.18 -14.67 -30.24
C GLY A 428 -20.50 -15.88 -31.11
N GLU A 429 -21.05 -15.63 -32.30
CA GLU A 429 -21.48 -16.66 -33.25
C GLU A 429 -20.36 -16.97 -34.25
N HIS A 430 -19.66 -18.09 -34.05
CA HIS A 430 -18.69 -18.61 -35.00
C HIS A 430 -19.28 -19.82 -35.74
N THR A 431 -19.84 -19.58 -36.93
CA THR A 431 -20.09 -20.65 -37.90
C THR A 431 -18.77 -21.05 -38.58
N THR A 432 -18.31 -22.25 -38.23
CA THR A 432 -17.58 -23.24 -39.03
C THR A 432 -16.39 -22.82 -39.91
N ILE A 433 -15.20 -23.26 -39.46
CA ILE A 433 -14.13 -23.98 -40.19
C ILE A 433 -13.38 -23.24 -41.33
N ASP A 434 -12.16 -22.79 -41.03
CA ASP A 434 -10.97 -23.11 -41.85
C ASP A 434 -9.69 -23.16 -40.96
N PRO A 435 -9.05 -24.32 -40.72
CA PRO A 435 -8.02 -24.48 -39.67
C PRO A 435 -6.68 -23.79 -39.95
N ASN A 436 -6.45 -23.31 -41.18
CA ASN A 436 -5.17 -22.71 -41.57
C ASN A 436 -5.11 -21.18 -41.38
N SER A 437 -6.25 -20.50 -41.26
CA SER A 437 -6.29 -19.04 -41.06
C SER A 437 -6.17 -18.61 -39.58
N ALA A 438 -6.53 -19.49 -38.65
CA ALA A 438 -6.46 -19.23 -37.21
C ALA A 438 -5.02 -19.19 -36.68
N LYS A 439 -4.16 -20.11 -37.14
CA LYS A 439 -2.72 -20.10 -36.78
C LYS A 439 -2.00 -18.86 -37.26
N ALA A 440 -2.40 -18.28 -38.39
CA ALA A 440 -1.83 -17.03 -38.90
C ALA A 440 -2.31 -15.80 -38.07
N LYS A 441 -3.57 -15.78 -37.63
CA LYS A 441 -4.11 -14.69 -36.80
C LYS A 441 -3.57 -14.70 -35.36
N ASP A 442 -3.44 -15.86 -34.74
CA ASP A 442 -2.91 -15.96 -33.37
C ASP A 442 -1.41 -15.65 -33.31
N THR A 443 -0.66 -16.03 -34.35
CA THR A 443 0.76 -15.64 -34.46
C THR A 443 0.92 -14.14 -34.71
N MET A 444 0.06 -13.52 -35.51
CA MET A 444 0.08 -12.05 -35.71
C MET A 444 -0.28 -11.30 -34.42
N LYS A 445 -1.30 -11.74 -33.66
CA LYS A 445 -1.67 -11.13 -32.37
C LYS A 445 -0.60 -11.30 -31.30
N ALA A 446 0.05 -12.47 -31.24
CA ALA A 446 1.18 -12.69 -30.32
C ALA A 446 2.40 -11.82 -30.69
N MET A 447 2.64 -11.61 -31.99
CA MET A 447 3.72 -10.74 -32.46
C MET A 447 3.43 -9.26 -32.18
N GLU A 448 2.17 -8.84 -32.26
CA GLU A 448 1.69 -7.50 -31.91
C GLU A 448 1.82 -7.23 -30.40
N TYR A 449 1.44 -8.21 -29.56
CA TYR A 449 1.64 -8.12 -28.11
C TYR A 449 3.12 -8.02 -27.73
N ASN A 450 3.97 -8.84 -28.35
CA ASN A 450 5.41 -8.80 -28.11
C ASN A 450 6.05 -7.48 -28.57
N LEU A 451 5.57 -6.91 -29.69
CA LEU A 451 6.02 -5.61 -30.17
C LEU A 451 5.61 -4.48 -29.20
N GLN A 452 4.39 -4.53 -28.68
CA GLN A 452 3.90 -3.55 -27.72
C GLN A 452 4.67 -3.64 -26.40
N HIS A 453 4.93 -4.86 -25.92
CA HIS A 453 5.73 -5.10 -24.73
C HIS A 453 7.17 -4.57 -24.89
N LEU A 454 7.80 -4.78 -26.05
CA LEU A 454 9.13 -4.25 -26.37
C LEU A 454 9.16 -2.73 -26.42
N ILE A 455 8.12 -2.08 -26.97
CA ILE A 455 7.99 -0.62 -26.99
C ILE A 455 7.91 -0.08 -25.55
N ASP A 456 7.14 -0.74 -24.68
CA ASP A 456 7.00 -0.31 -23.28
C ASP A 456 8.29 -0.53 -22.49
N GLN A 457 9.04 -1.61 -22.77
CA GLN A 457 10.37 -1.82 -22.20
C GLN A 457 11.40 -0.79 -22.69
N ILE A 458 11.40 -0.43 -23.97
CA ILE A 458 12.26 0.64 -24.50
C ILE A 458 11.91 1.98 -23.87
N ARG A 459 10.61 2.26 -23.67
CA ARG A 459 10.15 3.50 -23.02
C ARG A 459 10.56 3.55 -21.55
N TYR A 460 10.53 2.42 -20.86
CA TYR A 460 11.04 2.27 -19.49
C TYR A 460 12.56 2.49 -19.41
N ILE A 461 13.34 1.85 -20.29
CA ILE A 461 14.80 2.01 -20.35
C ILE A 461 15.19 3.46 -20.70
N SER A 462 14.46 4.10 -21.63
CA SER A 462 14.70 5.49 -22.00
C SER A 462 14.42 6.46 -20.85
N ARG A 463 13.39 6.19 -20.02
CA ARG A 463 13.09 6.97 -18.81
C ARG A 463 14.17 6.80 -17.74
N GLN A 464 14.68 5.58 -17.56
CA GLN A 464 15.79 5.30 -16.64
C GLN A 464 17.10 5.97 -17.09
N GLN A 465 17.41 5.96 -18.40
CA GLN A 465 18.57 6.66 -18.95
C GLN A 465 18.47 8.19 -18.85
N ASN A 466 17.26 8.75 -18.92
CA ASN A 466 17.05 10.19 -18.73
C ASN A 466 17.13 10.61 -17.25
N PHE A 467 16.82 9.71 -16.32
CA PHE A 467 16.96 9.95 -14.88
C PHE A 467 18.42 10.02 -14.42
N GLN A 468 19.32 9.21 -15.01
CA GLN A 468 20.76 9.27 -14.73
C GLN A 468 21.50 10.44 -15.42
N ARG A 469 20.80 11.19 -16.28
CA ARG A 469 21.34 12.26 -17.14
C ARG A 469 21.45 13.63 -16.44
N SER A 470 21.06 13.72 -15.18
CA SER A 470 20.98 15.00 -14.44
C SER A 470 22.20 15.33 -13.57
N SER A 471 23.25 14.49 -13.55
CA SER A 471 24.51 14.82 -12.84
C SER A 471 25.56 15.32 -13.83
N SER A 472 26.05 16.55 -13.62
CA SER A 472 26.99 17.26 -14.49
C SER A 472 28.34 16.56 -14.67
N GLU A 473 28.72 15.67 -13.75
CA GLU A 473 29.98 14.91 -13.80
C GLU A 473 29.91 13.68 -14.73
N VAL A 474 28.70 13.23 -15.08
CA VAL A 474 28.46 12.05 -15.92
C VAL A 474 28.47 12.40 -17.41
N GLN A 475 28.30 13.67 -17.76
CA GLN A 475 28.19 14.15 -19.14
C GLN A 475 29.46 13.90 -19.97
N GLU A 476 30.63 13.89 -19.33
CA GLU A 476 31.93 13.74 -19.99
C GLU A 476 32.26 12.27 -20.33
N LEU A 477 31.72 11.32 -19.56
CA LEU A 477 32.00 9.88 -19.73
C LEU A 477 31.11 9.20 -20.79
N PHE A 478 29.93 9.77 -21.07
CA PHE A 478 28.89 9.14 -21.91
C PHE A 478 28.86 9.62 -23.38
N THR A 479 29.62 10.65 -23.73
CA THR A 479 29.79 11.09 -25.13
C THR A 479 30.48 10.02 -25.98
N ASP A 480 31.43 9.28 -25.40
CA ASP A 480 32.17 8.23 -26.10
C ASP A 480 31.34 6.95 -26.33
N ILE A 481 30.56 6.54 -25.32
CA ILE A 481 29.70 5.34 -25.40
C ILE A 481 28.56 5.55 -26.40
N SER A 482 27.99 6.74 -26.46
CA SER A 482 26.93 7.06 -27.42
C SER A 482 27.43 7.05 -28.87
N ALA A 483 28.66 7.52 -29.13
CA ALA A 483 29.29 7.43 -30.45
C ALA A 483 29.53 5.98 -30.89
N VAL A 484 29.99 5.13 -29.96
CA VAL A 484 30.20 3.70 -30.22
C VAL A 484 28.86 2.99 -30.49
N ALA A 485 27.83 3.28 -29.69
CA ALA A 485 26.50 2.69 -29.86
C ALA A 485 25.89 3.02 -31.24
N VAL A 486 25.98 4.27 -31.69
CA VAL A 486 25.48 4.69 -33.02
C VAL A 486 26.17 3.93 -34.15
N LYS A 487 27.49 3.67 -34.02
CA LYS A 487 28.24 2.88 -35.00
C LYS A 487 27.76 1.43 -35.06
N TYR A 488 27.56 0.77 -33.90
CA TYR A 488 27.06 -0.60 -33.86
C TYR A 488 25.61 -0.73 -34.35
N PHE A 489 24.74 0.23 -34.02
CA PHE A 489 23.36 0.23 -34.53
C PHE A 489 23.30 0.39 -36.05
N SER A 490 24.19 1.20 -36.65
CA SER A 490 24.33 1.31 -38.10
C SER A 490 24.71 -0.03 -38.75
N GLU A 491 25.68 -0.75 -38.18
CA GLU A 491 26.09 -2.06 -38.73
C GLU A 491 25.01 -3.13 -38.56
N ILE A 492 24.30 -3.15 -37.42
CA ILE A 492 23.16 -4.06 -37.21
C ILE A 492 22.05 -3.77 -38.23
N SER A 493 21.75 -2.50 -38.50
CA SER A 493 20.75 -2.11 -39.52
C SER A 493 21.13 -2.61 -40.92
N LYS A 494 22.42 -2.57 -41.29
CA LYS A 494 22.91 -3.10 -42.57
C LYS A 494 22.72 -4.62 -42.67
N VAL A 495 23.00 -5.35 -41.57
CA VAL A 495 22.79 -6.81 -41.52
C VAL A 495 21.32 -7.16 -41.65
N LEU A 496 20.43 -6.45 -40.96
CA LEU A 496 18.98 -6.67 -41.05
C LEU A 496 18.44 -6.38 -42.47
N GLN A 497 18.91 -5.31 -43.12
CA GLN A 497 18.56 -5.03 -44.51
C GLN A 497 19.06 -6.10 -45.48
N PHE A 498 20.26 -6.63 -45.26
CA PHE A 498 20.79 -7.75 -46.04
C PHE A 498 19.95 -9.02 -45.86
N GLN A 499 19.58 -9.37 -44.63
CA GLN A 499 18.74 -10.52 -44.33
C GLN A 499 17.35 -10.40 -44.98
N ALA A 500 16.72 -9.23 -44.91
CA ALA A 500 15.44 -8.97 -45.56
C ALA A 500 15.52 -9.13 -47.10
N ARG A 501 16.58 -8.61 -47.73
CA ARG A 501 16.82 -8.77 -49.18
C ARG A 501 17.06 -10.23 -49.55
N HIS A 502 17.81 -10.97 -48.74
CA HIS A 502 18.10 -12.38 -48.95
C HIS A 502 16.82 -13.23 -48.83
N GLN A 503 16.01 -13.01 -47.80
CA GLN A 503 14.72 -13.69 -47.63
C GLN A 503 13.80 -13.44 -48.82
N LYS A 504 13.72 -12.20 -49.32
CA LYS A 504 12.92 -11.86 -50.50
C LYS A 504 13.38 -12.60 -51.76
N ARG A 505 14.70 -12.75 -51.96
CA ARG A 505 15.27 -13.54 -53.08
C ARG A 505 14.97 -15.03 -52.95
N LEU A 506 15.08 -15.59 -51.74
CA LEU A 506 14.74 -16.98 -51.50
C LEU A 506 13.27 -17.25 -51.81
N LEU A 507 12.38 -16.39 -51.33
CA LEU A 507 10.94 -16.53 -51.53
C LEU A 507 10.58 -16.52 -53.02
N ALA A 508 11.19 -15.62 -53.79
CA ALA A 508 11.03 -15.56 -55.24
C ALA A 508 11.55 -16.84 -55.94
N HIS A 509 12.70 -17.36 -55.52
CA HIS A 509 13.25 -18.61 -56.07
C HIS A 509 12.33 -19.81 -55.84
N TYR A 510 11.80 -19.96 -54.62
CA TYR A 510 10.88 -21.04 -54.29
C TYR A 510 9.53 -20.90 -54.99
N GLN A 511 8.99 -19.68 -55.11
CA GLN A 511 7.78 -19.43 -55.89
C GLN A 511 7.95 -19.86 -57.36
N GLN A 512 9.08 -19.50 -57.99
CA GLN A 512 9.37 -19.91 -59.36
C GLN A 512 9.51 -21.43 -59.51
N LYS A 513 10.11 -22.10 -58.52
CA LYS A 513 10.25 -23.56 -58.50
C LYS A 513 8.88 -24.26 -58.37
N ILE A 514 7.99 -23.71 -57.54
CA ILE A 514 6.61 -24.22 -57.39
C ILE A 514 5.84 -24.10 -58.69
N GLU A 515 5.92 -22.96 -59.40
CA GLU A 515 5.24 -22.79 -60.69
C GLU A 515 5.74 -23.79 -61.76
N ARG A 516 7.06 -24.03 -61.85
CA ARG A 516 7.60 -25.06 -62.76
C ARG A 516 7.11 -26.47 -62.41
N MET A 517 6.98 -26.80 -61.12
CA MET A 517 6.43 -28.10 -60.71
C MET A 517 4.96 -28.23 -61.08
N LYS A 518 4.16 -27.16 -60.96
CA LYS A 518 2.76 -27.16 -61.42
C LYS A 518 2.65 -27.35 -62.92
N GLU A 519 3.46 -26.66 -63.73
CA GLU A 519 3.48 -26.83 -65.19
C GLU A 519 3.85 -28.26 -65.60
N ASN A 520 4.86 -28.85 -64.97
CA ASN A 520 5.24 -30.24 -65.23
C ASN A 520 4.15 -31.23 -64.80
N GLY A 521 3.48 -30.99 -63.68
CA GLY A 521 2.33 -31.79 -63.24
C GLY A 521 1.16 -31.72 -64.23
N LEU A 522 0.89 -30.55 -64.79
CA LEU A 522 -0.15 -30.36 -65.81
C LEU A 522 0.18 -31.11 -67.11
N LYS A 523 1.45 -31.09 -67.54
CA LYS A 523 1.93 -31.86 -68.70
C LYS A 523 1.78 -33.36 -68.50
N MET A 524 2.15 -33.87 -67.32
CA MET A 524 1.96 -35.29 -66.98
C MET A 524 0.48 -35.70 -66.99
N GLN A 525 -0.42 -34.85 -66.49
CA GLN A 525 -1.87 -35.11 -66.56
C GLN A 525 -2.38 -35.16 -68.01
N GLN A 526 -1.90 -34.28 -68.88
CA GLN A 526 -2.26 -34.29 -70.30
C GLN A 526 -1.71 -35.52 -71.04
N GLU A 527 -0.50 -35.98 -70.70
CA GLU A 527 0.07 -37.22 -71.24
C GLU A 527 -0.69 -38.45 -70.76
N MET A 528 -1.08 -38.51 -69.48
CA MET A 528 -1.95 -39.57 -68.96
C MET A 528 -3.30 -39.62 -69.66
N GLN A 529 -3.92 -38.47 -69.95
CA GLN A 529 -5.18 -38.42 -70.71
C GLN A 529 -5.03 -38.87 -72.17
N LYS A 530 -3.86 -38.66 -72.78
CA LYS A 530 -3.55 -39.16 -74.13
C LYS A 530 -3.31 -40.66 -74.18
N MET A 531 -2.77 -41.27 -73.12
CA MET A 531 -2.60 -42.73 -73.02
C MET A 531 -3.90 -43.47 -72.65
N SER A 532 -4.92 -42.75 -72.17
CA SER A 532 -6.22 -43.31 -71.80
C SER A 532 -7.24 -43.30 -72.95
N LYS A 533 -6.89 -42.77 -74.12
CA LYS A 533 -7.66 -42.86 -75.37
C LYS A 533 -6.92 -43.77 -76.33
#